data_AF-A0A368FYE5-F1
#
_entry.id   AF-A0A368FYE5-F1
#
_cell.length_a   1.000
_cell.length_b   1.000
_cell.length_c   1.000
_cell.angle_alpha   90.00
_cell.angle_beta   90.00
_cell.angle_gamma   90.00
#
_symmetry.space_group_name_H-M   'P 1'
#
loop_
_entity.id
_entity.type
_entity.pdbx_description
1 polymer ?
#
loop_
_entity_poly.entity_id
_entity_poly.type
_entity_poly.pdbx_seq_one_letter_code
_entity_poly.pdbx_strand_id
1 'polypeptide(L)'
;MQLNRLTSQNDMCKTRDALVLHKHQWLRLRPLSKSPAHVQEKAKEIQMQLRPTRVRPKTNAVVARRMVENTLGLRSTVSKEQREAERKQLSDARGTF
;
A
#
# COMPACT_ATOMS: atom_id res chain seq x y z
N MET A 1 -14.25 2.18 -14.00
CA MET A 1 -13.93 1.62 -12.66
C MET A 1 -12.93 0.43 -12.77
N GLN A 2 -11.77 0.59 -13.42
CA GLN A 2 -10.82 -0.53 -13.64
C GLN A 2 -9.47 -0.40 -12.90
N LEU A 3 -9.13 0.77 -12.34
CA LEU A 3 -7.77 1.03 -11.82
C LEU A 3 -7.43 0.36 -10.47
N ASN A 4 -8.41 -0.20 -9.76
CA ASN A 4 -8.19 -0.86 -8.46
C ASN A 4 -7.87 -2.37 -8.57
N ARG A 5 -7.93 -2.96 -9.77
CA ARG A 5 -7.71 -4.41 -9.96
C ARG A 5 -6.23 -4.79 -9.99
N LEU A 6 -5.38 -3.90 -10.52
CA LEU A 6 -3.96 -4.16 -10.76
C LEU A 6 -3.12 -4.08 -9.48
N THR A 7 -3.49 -3.21 -8.53
CA THR A 7 -2.78 -3.12 -7.23
C THR A 7 -3.04 -4.35 -6.36
N SER A 8 -4.26 -4.91 -6.42
CA SER A 8 -4.60 -6.14 -5.70
C SER A 8 -3.86 -7.39 -6.21
N GLN A 9 -3.52 -7.44 -7.51
CA GLN A 9 -2.75 -8.56 -8.09
C GLN A 9 -1.30 -8.57 -7.62
N ASN A 10 -0.69 -7.39 -7.47
CA ASN A 10 0.72 -7.24 -7.04
C ASN A 10 0.95 -7.51 -5.54
N ASP A 11 -0.09 -7.48 -4.71
CA ASP A 11 0.03 -7.84 -3.28
C ASP A 11 -0.25 -9.33 -3.03
N MET A 12 -1.04 -9.97 -3.89
CA MET A 12 -1.33 -11.41 -3.83
C MET A 12 -0.11 -12.29 -4.13
N CYS A 13 0.78 -11.88 -5.05
CA CYS A 13 1.99 -12.66 -5.36
C CYS A 13 2.97 -12.66 -4.17
N LYS A 14 3.16 -11.52 -3.51
CA LYS A 14 4.15 -11.37 -2.42
C LYS A 14 3.88 -12.26 -1.20
N THR A 15 2.61 -12.41 -0.82
CA THR A 15 2.23 -13.24 0.34
C THR A 15 2.44 -14.73 0.05
N ARG A 16 2.06 -15.17 -1.15
CA ARG A 16 2.29 -16.54 -1.60
C ARG A 16 3.79 -16.83 -1.63
N ASP A 17 4.59 -15.93 -2.19
CA ASP A 17 6.03 -16.11 -2.34
C ASP A 17 6.74 -16.18 -0.97
N ALA A 18 6.31 -15.38 0.01
CA ALA A 18 6.83 -15.43 1.39
C ALA A 18 6.50 -16.75 2.12
N LEU A 19 5.30 -17.31 1.88
CA LEU A 19 4.88 -18.60 2.46
C LEU A 19 5.52 -19.80 1.74
N VAL A 20 5.87 -19.65 0.46
CA VAL A 20 6.62 -20.67 -0.30
C VAL A 20 8.11 -20.67 0.07
N LEU A 21 8.66 -19.50 0.44
CA LEU A 21 10.04 -19.36 0.90
C LEU A 21 10.33 -20.20 2.15
N HIS A 22 9.37 -20.26 3.07
CA HIS A 22 9.38 -21.20 4.19
C HIS A 22 8.71 -22.49 3.75
N LYS A 23 9.50 -23.46 3.27
CA LYS A 23 8.99 -24.76 2.80
C LYS A 23 8.36 -25.57 3.95
N HIS A 24 7.13 -25.27 4.32
CA HIS A 24 6.35 -26.05 5.25
C HIS A 24 5.75 -27.25 4.50
N GLN A 25 6.23 -28.47 4.76
CA GLN A 25 5.75 -29.68 4.07
C GLN A 25 4.24 -29.92 4.22
N TRP A 26 3.64 -29.40 5.29
CA TRP A 26 2.23 -29.53 5.63
C TRP A 26 1.32 -28.44 5.02
N LEU A 27 1.87 -27.39 4.40
CA LEU A 27 1.09 -26.29 3.86
C LEU A 27 0.90 -26.45 2.34
N ARG A 28 -0.36 -26.55 1.90
CA ARG A 28 -0.71 -26.60 0.46
C ARG A 28 -1.57 -25.41 0.08
N LEU A 29 -0.99 -24.47 -0.66
CA LEU A 29 -1.70 -23.29 -1.15
C LEU A 29 -2.45 -23.60 -2.45
N ARG A 30 -3.74 -23.31 -2.47
CA ARG A 30 -4.62 -23.43 -3.67
C ARG A 30 -5.31 -22.08 -3.91
N PRO A 31 -5.57 -21.70 -5.17
CA PRO A 31 -6.29 -20.46 -5.45
C PRO A 31 -7.73 -20.53 -4.95
N LEU A 32 -8.25 -19.42 -4.41
CA LEU A 32 -9.61 -19.31 -3.90
C LEU A 32 -10.69 -19.63 -4.96
N SER A 33 -10.38 -19.44 -6.25
CA SER A 33 -11.28 -19.80 -7.36
C SER A 33 -11.61 -21.30 -7.44
N LYS A 34 -10.74 -22.16 -6.90
CA LYS A 34 -10.96 -23.62 -6.83
C LYS A 34 -11.54 -24.07 -5.49
N SER A 35 -11.89 -23.14 -4.60
CA SER A 35 -12.45 -23.44 -3.28
C SER A 35 -13.97 -23.52 -3.32
N PRO A 36 -14.63 -24.27 -2.41
CA PRO A 36 -16.09 -24.33 -2.35
C PRO A 36 -16.71 -22.96 -2.00
N ALA A 37 -17.98 -22.76 -2.36
CA ALA A 37 -18.66 -21.47 -2.28
C ALA A 37 -18.64 -20.85 -0.87
N HIS A 38 -18.87 -21.65 0.18
CA HIS A 38 -18.86 -21.17 1.57
C HIS A 38 -17.48 -20.63 2.00
N VAL A 39 -16.39 -21.21 1.50
CA VAL A 39 -15.02 -20.70 1.76
C VAL A 39 -14.81 -19.39 1.02
N GLN A 40 -15.27 -19.29 -0.23
CA GLN A 40 -15.16 -18.05 -1.00
C GLN A 40 -15.95 -16.90 -0.36
N GLU A 41 -17.15 -17.18 0.14
CA GLU A 41 -17.99 -16.22 0.85
C GLU A 41 -17.34 -15.76 2.15
N LYS A 42 -16.84 -16.71 2.96
CA LYS A 42 -16.15 -16.36 4.21
C LYS A 42 -14.87 -15.55 3.95
N ALA A 43 -14.12 -15.88 2.90
CA ALA A 43 -12.95 -15.10 2.50
C ALA A 43 -13.31 -13.67 2.09
N LYS A 44 -14.45 -13.46 1.39
CA LYS A 44 -14.94 -12.12 1.05
C LYS A 44 -15.38 -11.34 2.28
N GLU A 45 -16.05 -11.98 3.23
CA GLU A 45 -16.46 -11.38 4.50
C GLU A 45 -15.23 -10.90 5.30
N ILE A 46 -14.23 -11.77 5.46
CA ILE A 46 -12.98 -11.43 6.14
C ILE A 46 -12.23 -10.34 5.37
N GLN A 47 -12.21 -10.39 4.04
CA GLN A 47 -11.60 -9.34 3.22
C GLN A 47 -12.22 -7.97 3.52
N MET A 48 -13.53 -7.88 3.72
CA MET A 48 -14.21 -6.63 4.08
C MET A 48 -13.77 -6.10 5.44
N GLN A 49 -13.58 -6.98 6.42
CA GLN A 49 -13.12 -6.63 7.77
C GLN A 49 -11.65 -6.18 7.80
N LEU A 50 -10.81 -6.77 6.95
CA LEU A 50 -9.38 -6.46 6.86
C LEU A 50 -9.06 -5.22 6.01
N ARG A 51 -10.07 -4.56 5.42
CA ARG A 51 -9.82 -3.33 4.66
C ARG A 51 -9.29 -2.25 5.61
N PRO A 52 -8.27 -1.48 5.19
CA PRO A 52 -7.83 -0.33 5.96
C PRO A 52 -9.03 0.57 6.32
N THR A 53 -9.22 0.83 7.61
CA THR A 53 -10.33 1.66 8.13
C THR A 53 -10.36 3.05 7.50
N ARG A 54 -9.20 3.53 7.04
CA ARG A 54 -9.04 4.74 6.24
C ARG A 54 -8.16 4.44 5.05
N VAL A 55 -8.43 5.10 3.92
CA VAL A 55 -7.55 5.09 2.76
C VAL A 55 -6.15 5.47 3.23
N ARG A 56 -5.14 4.67 2.87
CA ARG A 56 -3.76 4.98 3.23
C ARG A 56 -3.44 6.36 2.66
N PRO A 57 -3.01 7.33 3.48
CA PRO A 57 -2.59 8.62 2.96
C PRO A 57 -1.50 8.37 1.91
N LYS A 58 -1.56 9.07 0.79
CA LYS A 58 -0.49 9.01 -0.20
C LYS A 58 0.77 9.61 0.44
N THR A 59 1.62 8.75 0.98
CA THR A 59 2.87 9.16 1.62
C THR A 59 3.96 9.31 0.59
N ASN A 60 4.58 10.48 0.54
CA ASN A 60 5.88 10.69 -0.11
C ASN A 60 6.91 11.01 1.00
N ALA A 61 8.22 10.98 0.68
CA ALA A 61 9.28 11.19 1.69
C ALA A 61 9.13 12.52 2.44
N VAL A 62 8.72 13.58 1.75
CA VAL A 62 8.51 14.92 2.33
C VAL A 62 7.31 14.95 3.29
N VAL A 63 6.18 14.36 2.89
CA VAL A 63 4.96 14.24 3.69
C VAL A 63 5.22 13.38 4.91
N ALA A 64 5.98 12.29 4.78
CA ALA A 64 6.39 11.47 5.92
C ALA A 64 7.22 12.30 6.93
N ARG A 65 8.25 13.02 6.46
CA ARG A 65 9.05 13.93 7.31
C ARG A 65 8.16 14.93 8.04
N ARG A 66 7.28 15.63 7.31
CA ARG A 66 6.37 16.63 7.88
C ARG A 66 5.37 16.04 8.88
N MET A 67 4.84 14.86 8.61
CA MET A 67 3.91 14.19 9.53
C MET A 67 4.60 13.85 10.84
N VAL A 68 5.83 13.35 10.79
CA VAL A 68 6.64 13.04 11.96
C VAL A 68 6.98 14.31 12.74
N GLU A 69 7.46 15.36 12.06
CA GLU A 69 7.75 16.65 12.68
C GLU A 69 6.53 17.23 13.41
N ASN A 70 5.36 17.26 12.74
CA ASN A 70 4.12 17.76 13.33
C ASN A 70 3.66 16.92 14.54
N THR A 71 3.79 15.60 14.47
CA THR A 71 3.36 14.68 15.55
C THR A 71 4.26 14.82 16.78
N LEU A 72 5.55 15.05 16.56
CA LEU A 72 6.53 15.23 17.63
C LEU A 72 6.65 16.69 18.11
N GLY A 73 5.91 17.62 17.51
CA GLY A 73 5.99 19.06 17.84
C GLY A 73 7.32 19.71 17.43
N LEU A 74 8.07 19.10 16.52
CA LEU A 74 9.34 19.63 16.00
C LEU A 74 9.07 20.72 14.97
N ARG A 75 9.84 21.80 15.01
CA ARG A 75 9.82 22.83 13.96
C ARG A 75 10.54 22.31 12.73
N SER A 76 9.90 22.40 11.55
CA SER A 76 10.51 22.03 10.28
C SER A 76 11.78 22.85 10.03
N THR A 77 12.92 22.20 9.86
CA THR A 77 14.21 22.86 9.53
C THR A 77 14.31 23.28 8.07
N VAL A 78 13.35 22.88 7.23
CA VAL A 78 13.34 23.18 5.79
C VAL A 78 12.86 24.62 5.55
N SER A 79 13.70 25.43 4.91
CA SER A 79 13.39 26.80 4.50
C SER A 79 12.21 26.84 3.51
N LYS A 80 11.48 27.97 3.46
CA LYS A 80 10.40 28.18 2.47
C LYS A 80 10.90 28.01 1.03
N GLU A 81 12.13 28.44 0.76
CA GLU A 81 12.77 28.36 -0.56
C GLU A 81 13.06 26.92 -0.99
N GLN A 82 13.57 26.09 -0.07
CA GLN A 82 13.80 24.67 -0.33
C GLN A 82 12.49 23.92 -0.59
N ARG A 83 11.40 24.33 0.08
CA ARG A 83 10.06 23.80 -0.16
C ARG A 83 9.53 24.14 -1.56
N GLU A 84 9.78 25.34 -2.07
CA GLU A 84 9.36 25.73 -3.42
C GLU A 84 10.20 25.03 -4.50
N ALA A 85 11.50 24.88 -4.28
CA ALA A 85 12.37 24.13 -5.18
C ALA A 85 11.97 22.65 -5.31
N GLU A 86 11.68 21.97 -4.18
CA GLU A 86 11.18 20.59 -4.20
C GLU A 86 9.79 20.50 -4.87
N ARG A 87 8.91 21.49 -4.64
CA ARG A 87 7.57 21.52 -5.26
C ARG A 87 7.63 21.70 -6.76
N LYS A 88 8.58 22.51 -7.25
CA LYS A 88 8.84 22.73 -8.68
C LYS A 88 9.40 21.48 -9.36
N GLN A 89 10.37 20.81 -8.73
CA GLN A 89 10.86 19.51 -9.22
C GLN A 89 9.74 18.47 -9.30
N LEU A 90 8.83 18.46 -8.33
CA LEU A 90 7.67 17.56 -8.32
C LEU A 90 6.58 17.95 -9.34
N SER A 91 6.45 19.21 -9.74
CA SER A 91 5.54 19.62 -10.83
C SER A 91 6.13 19.26 -12.19
N ASP A 92 7.42 19.48 -12.38
CA ASP A 92 8.11 19.18 -13.64
C ASP A 92 8.08 17.67 -13.92
N ALA A 93 8.31 16.84 -12.91
CA ALA A 93 8.20 15.38 -13.01
C ALA A 93 6.74 14.87 -13.19
N ARG A 94 5.72 15.68 -12.89
CA ARG A 94 4.31 15.34 -13.16
C ARG A 94 3.85 15.80 -14.55
N GLY A 95 4.54 16.77 -15.16
CA GLY A 95 4.28 17.27 -16.51
C GLY A 95 4.83 16.37 -17.63
N THR A 96 5.59 15.34 -17.28
CA THR A 96 6.15 14.35 -18.22
C THR A 96 5.38 13.02 -18.19
N PHE A 97 4.04 13.08 -18.32
CA PHE A 97 3.18 11.91 -18.54
C PHE A 97 2.08 12.23 -19.54
#